data_AF-A0A6A4AK87-F1
#
_entry.id   AF-A0A6A4AK87-F1
#
_cell.length_a   1.000
_cell.length_b   1.000
_cell.length_c   1.000
_cell.angle_alpha   90.00
_cell.angle_beta   90.00
_cell.angle_gamma   90.00
#
_symmetry.space_group_name_H-M   'P 1'
#
loop_
_entity.id
_entity.type
_entity.pdbx_description
1 polymer ?
#
loop_
_entity_poly.entity_id
_entity_poly.type
_entity_poly.pdbx_seq_one_letter_code
_entity_poly.pdbx_strand_id
1 'polypeptide(L)'
;MSKLEKTTCILTLLGVLMQTDTAERCRGNGEREKFHYYLPFVGRVCRPSFARCLGVQSLTIQCYKKRVRDGNIAAKVHGNRLNKNASKIDLVWLVKWFKEFAAEVGEVVPVRVRMQKTKDGVVKKYYSREDYTLLPATFTWEALYDEMHKFVSLGLRVFEPARSTFRKLLSVHCPNIKIRS
;
A
#
# COMPACT_ATOMS: atom_id res chain seq x y z
N MET A 1 -7.29 -17.04 15.76
CA MET A 1 -6.65 -17.05 14.44
C MET A 1 -6.68 -15.66 13.84
N SER A 2 -5.52 -15.10 13.51
CA SER A 2 -5.43 -13.89 12.70
C SER A 2 -5.96 -14.12 11.28
N LYS A 3 -6.33 -13.05 10.57
CA LYS A 3 -6.79 -13.13 9.17
C LYS A 3 -5.74 -13.79 8.27
N LEU A 4 -4.47 -13.54 8.56
CA LEU A 4 -3.34 -14.13 7.86
C LEU A 4 -3.25 -15.64 8.12
N GLU A 5 -3.25 -16.06 9.38
CA GLU A 5 -3.25 -17.49 9.76
C GLU A 5 -4.41 -18.24 9.13
N LYS A 6 -5.62 -17.68 9.19
CA LYS A 6 -6.82 -18.28 8.56
C LYS A 6 -6.62 -18.46 7.06
N THR A 7 -6.05 -17.47 6.38
CA THR A 7 -5.81 -17.53 4.93
C THR A 7 -4.74 -18.56 4.58
N THR A 8 -3.63 -18.60 5.32
CA THR A 8 -2.57 -19.58 5.13
C THR A 8 -3.11 -21.00 5.37
N CYS A 9 -3.88 -21.22 6.44
CA CYS A 9 -4.50 -22.50 6.74
C CYS A 9 -5.39 -23.00 5.59
N ILE A 10 -6.24 -22.13 5.03
CA ILE A 10 -7.11 -22.48 3.90
C ILE A 10 -6.29 -22.80 2.64
N LEU A 11 -5.26 -22.00 2.34
CA LEU A 11 -4.41 -22.23 1.16
C LEU A 11 -3.62 -23.54 1.29
N THR A 12 -3.09 -23.86 2.48
CA THR A 12 -2.41 -25.12 2.74
C THR A 12 -3.37 -26.30 2.58
N LEU A 13 -4.58 -26.22 3.14
CA LEU A 13 -5.59 -27.27 2.99
C LEU A 13 -5.96 -27.49 1.52
N LEU A 14 -6.15 -26.42 0.75
CA LEU A 14 -6.41 -26.52 -0.69
C LEU A 14 -5.21 -27.10 -1.45
N GLY A 15 -3.97 -26.75 -1.08
CA GLY A 15 -2.77 -27.32 -1.67
C GLY A 15 -2.67 -28.82 -1.48
N VAL A 16 -2.93 -29.31 -0.27
CA VAL A 16 -2.98 -30.74 0.03
C VAL A 16 -4.07 -31.42 -0.81
N LEU A 17 -5.29 -30.86 -0.85
CA LEU A 17 -6.40 -31.42 -1.63
C LEU A 17 -6.17 -31.42 -3.16
N MET A 18 -5.29 -30.54 -3.65
CA MET A 18 -4.91 -30.49 -5.05
C MET A 18 -3.80 -31.49 -5.40
N GLN A 19 -3.00 -31.91 -4.42
CA GLN A 19 -1.95 -32.91 -4.59
C GLN A 19 -2.45 -34.33 -4.31
N THR A 20 -3.52 -34.51 -3.53
CA THR A 20 -4.14 -35.80 -3.35
C THR A 20 -4.84 -36.21 -4.65
N ASP A 21 -4.48 -37.36 -5.18
CA ASP A 21 -4.95 -37.91 -6.46
C ASP A 21 -6.44 -38.36 -6.38
N THR A 22 -7.30 -37.37 -6.12
CA THR A 22 -8.75 -37.49 -6.00
C THR A 22 -9.46 -36.84 -7.20
N ALA A 23 -8.70 -36.50 -8.24
CA ALA A 23 -9.17 -35.83 -9.43
C ALA A 23 -9.87 -36.84 -10.36
N GLU A 24 -11.19 -36.72 -10.53
CA GLU A 24 -11.95 -37.67 -11.37
C GLU A 24 -11.81 -37.39 -12.88
N ARG A 25 -11.49 -36.14 -13.30
CA ARG A 25 -11.43 -35.76 -14.73
C ARG A 25 -10.47 -34.60 -15.00
N CYS A 26 -9.51 -34.83 -15.90
CA CYS A 26 -8.75 -33.80 -16.59
C CYS A 26 -9.35 -33.58 -17.99
N ARG A 27 -10.21 -32.58 -18.17
CA ARG A 27 -10.76 -32.24 -19.51
C ARG A 27 -10.00 -31.06 -20.10
N GLY A 28 -9.23 -31.29 -21.16
CA GLY A 28 -8.68 -30.30 -22.12
C GLY A 28 -7.84 -29.15 -21.54
N ASN A 29 -6.61 -28.99 -22.02
CA ASN A 29 -5.65 -27.92 -21.63
C ASN A 29 -5.53 -27.63 -20.12
N GLY A 30 -5.71 -28.64 -19.25
CA GLY A 30 -5.21 -28.64 -17.85
C GLY A 30 -5.81 -27.66 -16.83
N GLU A 31 -6.68 -26.72 -17.19
CA GLU A 31 -7.00 -25.60 -16.27
C GLU A 31 -8.16 -25.82 -15.28
N ARG A 32 -8.99 -26.85 -15.44
CA ARG A 32 -10.17 -27.11 -14.61
C ARG A 32 -10.14 -28.46 -13.91
N GLU A 33 -9.19 -28.63 -13.00
CA GLU A 33 -9.17 -29.80 -12.10
C GLU A 33 -10.38 -29.78 -11.15
N LYS A 34 -11.15 -30.86 -11.20
CA LYS A 34 -12.23 -31.17 -10.27
C LYS A 34 -11.73 -32.22 -9.28
N PHE A 35 -11.36 -31.78 -8.09
CA PHE A 35 -11.03 -32.62 -6.95
C PHE A 35 -12.16 -32.59 -5.92
N HIS A 36 -12.21 -33.61 -5.06
CA HIS A 36 -13.19 -33.68 -3.98
C HIS A 36 -12.75 -32.80 -2.80
N TYR A 37 -13.69 -32.07 -2.22
CA TYR A 37 -13.41 -31.29 -1.01
C TYR A 37 -13.53 -32.22 0.21
N TYR A 38 -12.51 -32.24 1.06
CA TYR A 38 -12.56 -32.95 2.33
C TYR A 38 -12.43 -31.98 3.50
N LEU A 39 -13.25 -32.19 4.53
CA LEU A 39 -13.10 -31.54 5.82
C LEU A 39 -12.56 -32.55 6.85
N PRO A 40 -11.60 -32.13 7.70
CA PRO A 40 -11.13 -32.98 8.80
C PRO A 40 -12.31 -33.48 9.65
N PHE A 41 -12.28 -34.77 10.02
CA PHE A 41 -13.31 -35.46 10.83
C PHE A 41 -14.71 -35.59 10.22
N VAL A 42 -14.97 -35.02 9.04
CA VAL A 42 -16.27 -35.11 8.33
C VAL A 42 -16.15 -35.95 7.06
N GLY A 43 -15.01 -35.86 6.36
CA GLY A 43 -14.80 -36.52 5.09
C GLY A 43 -15.27 -35.67 3.91
N ARG A 44 -15.78 -36.32 2.86
CA ARG A 44 -16.10 -35.69 1.56
C ARG A 44 -17.31 -34.76 1.69
N VAL A 45 -17.16 -33.53 1.21
CA VAL A 45 -18.21 -32.50 1.23
C VAL A 45 -18.35 -31.80 -0.12
N CYS A 46 -19.49 -31.13 -0.32
CA CYS A 46 -19.67 -30.24 -1.47
C CYS A 46 -18.96 -28.89 -1.27
N ARG A 47 -18.63 -28.22 -2.38
CA ARG A 47 -17.94 -26.91 -2.36
C ARG A 47 -18.64 -25.85 -1.49
N PRO A 48 -19.98 -25.69 -1.52
CA PRO A 48 -20.65 -24.71 -0.66
C PRO A 48 -20.51 -25.02 0.83
N SER A 49 -20.60 -26.30 1.24
CA SER A 49 -20.42 -26.69 2.64
C SER A 49 -18.97 -26.49 3.11
N PHE A 50 -18.00 -26.80 2.24
CA PHE A 50 -16.60 -26.50 2.48
C PHE A 50 -16.35 -24.99 2.67
N ALA A 51 -16.92 -24.16 1.79
CA ALA A 51 -16.84 -22.70 1.89
C ALA A 51 -17.43 -22.16 3.18
N ARG A 52 -18.62 -22.66 3.54
CA ARG A 52 -19.33 -22.26 4.74
C ARG A 52 -18.56 -22.62 6.01
N CYS A 53 -17.98 -23.82 6.09
CA CYS A 53 -17.17 -24.26 7.22
C CYS A 53 -15.93 -23.37 7.42
N LEU A 54 -15.29 -22.96 6.32
CA LEU A 54 -14.12 -22.07 6.36
C LEU A 54 -14.52 -20.58 6.50
N GLY A 55 -15.81 -20.25 6.49
CA GLY A 55 -16.33 -18.89 6.56
C GLY A 55 -15.85 -18.02 5.39
N VAL A 56 -15.83 -18.57 4.18
CA VAL A 56 -15.47 -17.88 2.92
C VAL A 56 -16.55 -18.08 1.87
N GLN A 57 -16.62 -17.20 0.88
CA GLN A 57 -17.52 -17.38 -0.25
C GLN A 57 -16.98 -18.45 -1.20
N SER A 58 -17.88 -19.10 -1.94
CA SER A 58 -17.49 -20.10 -2.95
C SER A 58 -16.49 -19.53 -3.96
N LEU A 59 -16.69 -18.29 -4.43
CA LEU A 59 -15.79 -17.61 -5.37
C LEU A 59 -14.36 -17.46 -4.79
N THR A 60 -14.25 -17.19 -3.49
CA THR A 60 -12.95 -17.08 -2.80
C THR A 60 -12.15 -18.37 -2.89
N ILE A 61 -12.80 -19.55 -2.82
CA ILE A 61 -12.12 -20.85 -3.01
C ILE A 61 -11.52 -20.96 -4.42
N GLN A 62 -12.22 -20.47 -5.45
CA GLN A 62 -11.71 -20.47 -6.83
C GLN A 62 -10.47 -19.58 -6.96
N CYS A 63 -10.50 -18.39 -6.38
CA CYS A 63 -9.34 -17.49 -6.35
C CYS A 63 -8.16 -18.12 -5.59
N TYR A 64 -8.43 -18.79 -4.47
CA TYR A 64 -7.42 -19.49 -3.68
C TYR A 64 -6.82 -20.69 -4.39
N LYS A 65 -7.62 -21.48 -5.13
CA LYS A 65 -7.11 -22.54 -6.01
C LYS A 65 -6.10 -21.99 -7.03
N LYS A 66 -6.44 -20.89 -7.71
CA LYS A 66 -5.52 -20.25 -8.66
C LYS A 66 -4.22 -19.85 -7.97
N ARG A 67 -4.32 -19.22 -6.80
CA ARG A 67 -3.17 -18.79 -6.02
C ARG A 67 -2.26 -19.94 -5.57
N VAL A 68 -2.83 -21.09 -5.19
CA VAL A 68 -2.08 -22.31 -4.86
C VAL A 68 -1.34 -22.85 -6.08
N ARG A 69 -1.96 -22.87 -7.27
CA ARG A 69 -1.28 -23.27 -8.52
C ARG A 69 -0.10 -22.36 -8.86
N ASP A 70 -0.25 -21.07 -8.62
CA ASP A 70 0.80 -20.09 -8.81
C ASP A 70 1.91 -20.18 -7.72
N GLY A 71 1.87 -21.18 -6.83
CA GLY A 71 2.84 -21.39 -5.75
C GLY A 71 2.73 -20.41 -4.58
N ASN A 72 1.65 -19.61 -4.51
CA ASN A 72 1.53 -18.47 -3.60
C ASN A 72 0.77 -18.80 -2.29
N ILE A 73 1.16 -19.88 -1.60
CA ILE A 73 0.48 -20.37 -0.37
C ILE A 73 0.72 -19.45 0.83
N ALA A 74 1.90 -18.85 0.95
CA ALA A 74 2.16 -17.80 1.92
C ALA A 74 1.80 -16.43 1.33
N ALA A 75 1.18 -15.55 2.12
CA ALA A 75 1.19 -14.14 1.75
C ALA A 75 2.64 -13.67 1.76
N LYS A 76 3.18 -13.27 0.61
CA LYS A 76 4.36 -12.41 0.59
C LYS A 76 4.02 -11.26 1.52
N VAL A 77 4.82 -11.08 2.58
CA VAL A 77 4.70 -9.92 3.45
C VAL A 77 4.84 -8.72 2.51
N HIS A 78 3.72 -8.07 2.20
CA HIS A 78 3.73 -6.85 1.42
C HIS A 78 4.18 -5.74 2.36
N GLY A 79 5.44 -5.81 2.76
CA GLY A 79 6.15 -4.67 3.26
C GLY A 79 6.39 -3.79 2.06
N ASN A 80 5.76 -2.62 2.05
CA ASN A 80 6.06 -1.50 1.14
C ASN A 80 7.49 -0.97 1.38
N ARG A 81 8.46 -1.86 1.66
CA ARG A 81 9.80 -1.57 2.14
C ARG A 81 10.76 -1.26 0.98
N LEU A 82 10.46 -1.71 -0.24
CA LEU A 82 11.38 -1.57 -1.38
C LEU A 82 10.62 -1.51 -2.71
N ASN A 83 9.89 -0.43 -2.93
CA ASN A 83 9.58 0.02 -4.28
C ASN A 83 10.94 0.27 -4.99
N LYS A 84 11.36 -0.59 -5.93
CA LYS A 84 12.60 -0.40 -6.73
C LYS A 84 12.61 0.88 -7.59
N ASN A 85 11.45 1.50 -7.82
CA ASN A 85 11.34 2.80 -8.47
C ASN A 85 11.50 3.96 -7.49
N ALA A 86 11.29 3.77 -6.18
CA ALA A 86 11.57 4.79 -5.16
C ALA A 86 13.06 5.06 -5.04
N SER A 87 13.90 4.03 -5.22
CA SER A 87 15.36 4.19 -5.30
C SER A 87 15.86 4.87 -6.57
N LYS A 88 14.98 5.15 -7.54
CA LYS A 88 15.35 5.94 -8.72
C LYS A 88 15.12 7.44 -8.53
N ILE A 89 14.16 7.86 -7.69
CA ILE A 89 13.80 9.27 -7.57
C ILE A 89 14.91 10.03 -6.84
N ASP A 90 15.33 11.16 -7.40
CA ASP A 90 16.32 12.04 -6.75
C ASP A 90 15.64 12.89 -5.66
N LEU A 91 15.42 12.24 -4.52
CA LEU A 91 14.70 12.82 -3.39
C LEU A 91 15.46 14.01 -2.76
N VAL A 92 16.79 13.94 -2.72
CA VAL A 92 17.62 14.99 -2.13
C VAL A 92 17.48 16.27 -2.94
N TRP A 93 17.56 16.15 -4.27
CA TRP A 93 17.31 17.27 -5.18
C TRP A 93 15.89 17.80 -5.05
N LEU A 94 14.88 16.93 -5.05
CA LEU A 94 13.46 17.34 -4.97
C LEU A 94 13.18 18.16 -3.69
N VAL A 95 13.70 17.70 -2.55
CA VAL A 95 13.53 18.41 -1.27
C VAL A 95 14.28 19.74 -1.27
N LYS A 96 15.48 19.79 -1.86
CA LYS A 96 16.25 21.03 -1.99
C LYS A 96 15.51 22.05 -2.85
N TRP A 97 15.10 21.66 -4.05
CA TRP A 97 14.32 22.50 -4.97
C TRP A 97 13.06 23.05 -4.29
N PHE A 98 12.30 22.20 -3.59
CA PHE A 98 11.06 22.64 -2.95
C PHE A 98 11.29 23.62 -1.79
N LYS A 99 12.39 23.46 -1.04
CA LYS A 99 12.76 24.41 0.02
C LYS A 99 13.21 25.75 -0.55
N GLU A 100 13.99 25.75 -1.62
CA GLU A 100 14.43 26.96 -2.31
C GLU A 100 13.22 27.71 -2.90
N PHE A 101 12.33 26.98 -3.58
CA PHE A 101 11.07 27.52 -4.09
C PHE A 101 10.21 28.15 -2.97
N ALA A 102 10.09 27.46 -1.83
CA ALA A 102 9.31 27.95 -0.70
C ALA A 102 9.98 29.13 0.01
N ALA A 103 11.31 29.24 0.00
CA ALA A 103 12.02 30.39 0.53
C ALA A 103 11.84 31.63 -0.36
N GLU A 104 11.71 31.44 -1.68
CA GLU A 104 11.48 32.53 -2.63
C GLU A 104 10.04 33.06 -2.58
N VAL A 105 9.05 32.16 -2.52
CA VAL A 105 7.64 32.52 -2.72
C VAL A 105 6.80 32.44 -1.44
N GLY A 106 7.27 31.71 -0.43
CA GLY A 106 6.53 31.44 0.79
C GLY A 106 6.68 32.50 1.86
N GLU A 107 5.62 32.69 2.65
CA GLU A 107 5.63 33.54 3.84
C GLU A 107 5.78 32.70 5.11
N VAL A 108 6.69 33.09 6.00
CA VAL A 108 6.88 32.39 7.29
C VAL A 108 5.81 32.87 8.27
N VAL A 109 4.98 31.94 8.73
CA VAL A 109 3.86 32.20 9.64
C VAL A 109 3.98 31.30 10.87
N PRO A 110 3.91 31.84 12.09
CA PRO A 110 3.87 31.04 13.31
C PRO A 110 2.51 30.35 13.41
N VAL A 111 2.49 29.02 13.27
CA VAL A 111 1.27 28.20 13.36
C VAL A 111 1.20 27.56 14.73
N ARG A 112 0.02 27.67 15.37
CA ARG A 112 -0.26 26.99 16.63
C ARG A 112 -0.57 25.52 16.34
N VAL A 113 0.37 24.64 16.64
CA VAL A 113 0.22 23.20 16.46
C VAL A 113 -0.32 22.59 17.74
N ARG A 114 -1.39 21.79 17.61
CA ARG A 114 -1.95 21.02 18.72
C ARG A 114 -1.29 19.65 18.75
N MET A 115 -0.53 19.39 19.81
CA MET A 115 0.03 18.07 20.09
C MET A 115 -0.82 17.36 21.15
N GLN A 116 -0.95 16.04 21.02
CA GLN A 116 -1.49 15.20 22.07
C GLN A 116 -0.38 14.28 22.55
N LYS A 117 -0.09 14.33 23.85
CA LYS A 117 0.84 13.39 24.49
C LYS A 117 0.10 12.69 25.61
N THR A 118 0.19 11.37 25.63
CA THR A 118 -0.29 10.55 26.75
C THR A 118 0.83 10.51 27.78
N LYS A 119 0.59 11.13 28.95
CA LYS A 119 1.43 10.95 30.13
C LYS A 119 0.57 10.30 31.20
N ASP A 120 1.06 9.19 31.76
CA ASP A 120 0.44 8.51 32.89
C ASP A 120 -1.04 8.12 32.64
N GLY A 121 -1.33 7.60 31.43
CA GLY A 121 -2.69 7.19 31.03
C GLY A 121 -3.66 8.33 30.74
N VAL A 122 -3.26 9.60 30.94
CA VAL A 122 -4.09 10.77 30.67
C VAL A 122 -3.58 11.49 29.41
N VAL A 123 -4.49 11.70 28.45
CA VAL A 123 -4.19 12.46 27.22
C VAL A 123 -4.16 13.95 27.56
N LYS A 124 -2.97 14.56 27.59
CA LYS A 124 -2.80 16.00 27.77
C LYS A 124 -2.61 16.68 26.41
N LYS A 125 -3.37 17.75 26.18
CA LYS A 125 -3.27 18.59 24.98
C LYS A 125 -2.21 19.67 25.22
N TYR A 126 -1.21 19.74 24.35
CA TYR A 126 -0.18 20.78 24.36
C TYR A 126 -0.31 21.62 23.11
N TYR A 127 0.05 22.90 23.21
CA TYR A 127 0.11 23.80 22.06
C TYR A 127 1.55 24.30 21.90
N SER A 128 2.19 23.97 20.78
CA SER A 128 3.45 24.59 20.35
C SER A 128 3.15 25.68 19.33
N ARG A 129 4.03 26.68 19.26
CA ARG A 129 4.10 27.60 18.11
C ARG A 129 5.29 27.15 17.29
N GLU A 130 5.03 26.70 16.08
CA GLU A 130 6.04 26.25 15.13
C GLU A 130 5.94 27.14 13.90
N ASP A 131 7.07 27.51 13.33
CA ASP A 131 7.11 28.36 12.14
C ASP A 131 6.89 27.49 10.89
N TYR A 132 5.85 27.84 10.13
CA TYR A 132 5.50 27.17 8.88
C TYR A 132 5.74 28.15 7.73
N THR A 133 6.26 27.64 6.62
CA THR A 133 6.33 28.39 5.36
C THR A 133 5.03 28.15 4.59
N LEU A 134 4.23 29.20 4.42
CA LEU A 134 2.97 29.14 3.71
C LEU A 134 3.14 29.66 2.28
N LEU A 135 2.98 28.78 1.30
CA LEU A 135 2.93 29.12 -0.12
C LEU A 135 1.60 29.83 -0.44
N PRO A 136 1.60 30.81 -1.35
CA PRO A 136 0.37 31.47 -1.81
C PRO A 136 -0.67 30.48 -2.33
N ALA A 137 -1.95 30.81 -2.16
CA ALA A 137 -3.08 29.98 -2.59
C ALA A 137 -3.15 29.80 -4.12
N THR A 138 -2.43 30.62 -4.89
CA THR A 138 -2.27 30.49 -6.34
C THR A 138 -1.56 29.20 -6.74
N PHE A 139 -0.75 28.63 -5.85
CA PHE A 139 -0.02 27.39 -6.11
C PHE A 139 -0.83 26.18 -5.66
N THR A 140 -1.46 25.48 -6.61
CA THR A 140 -1.97 24.12 -6.35
C THR A 140 -0.82 23.11 -6.39
N TRP A 141 -1.03 21.92 -5.83
CA TRP A 141 -0.06 20.81 -5.97
C TRP A 141 0.23 20.46 -7.43
N GLU A 142 -0.72 20.72 -8.33
CA GLU A 142 -0.55 20.53 -9.76
C GLU A 142 0.32 21.62 -10.37
N ALA A 143 0.05 22.89 -10.06
CA ALA A 143 0.88 24.00 -10.51
C ALA A 143 2.34 23.87 -10.04
N LEU A 144 2.56 23.43 -8.78
CA LEU A 144 3.92 23.17 -8.27
C LEU A 144 4.64 22.05 -9.02
N TYR A 145 3.92 21.00 -9.39
CA TYR A 145 4.49 19.91 -10.17
C TYR A 145 4.87 20.40 -11.57
N ASP A 146 4.02 21.20 -12.21
CA ASP A 146 4.29 21.74 -13.53
C ASP A 146 5.48 22.72 -13.50
N GLU A 147 5.63 23.55 -12.46
CA GLU A 147 6.80 24.41 -12.26
C GLU A 147 8.10 23.61 -12.08
N MET A 148 8.08 22.56 -11.25
CA MET A 148 9.21 21.64 -11.13
C MET A 148 9.55 21.00 -12.48
N HIS A 149 8.54 20.53 -13.22
CA HIS A 149 8.72 19.83 -14.48
C HIS A 149 9.33 20.76 -15.55
N LYS A 150 8.90 22.03 -15.61
CA LYS A 150 9.55 23.06 -16.44
C LYS A 150 11.04 23.16 -16.12
N PHE A 151 11.40 23.24 -14.83
CA PHE A 151 12.78 23.33 -14.39
C PHE A 151 13.62 22.11 -14.82
N VAL A 152 13.05 20.90 -14.74
CA VAL A 152 13.70 19.67 -15.22
C VAL A 152 13.85 19.67 -16.75
N SER A 153 12.81 20.11 -17.47
CA SER A 153 12.77 20.13 -18.94
C SER A 153 13.85 21.04 -19.58
N LEU A 154 14.40 21.99 -18.82
CA LEU A 154 15.52 22.84 -19.23
C LEU A 154 16.87 22.10 -19.31
N GLY A 155 16.90 20.79 -19.07
CA GLY A 155 18.06 19.93 -19.31
C GLY A 155 18.70 19.34 -18.06
N LEU A 156 18.01 19.37 -16.90
CA LEU A 156 18.50 18.72 -15.69
C LEU A 156 18.38 17.20 -15.81
N ARG A 157 19.49 16.50 -15.59
CA ARG A 157 19.50 15.04 -15.50
C ARG A 157 19.11 14.58 -14.09
N VAL A 158 17.85 14.74 -13.75
CA VAL A 158 17.27 14.27 -12.47
C VAL A 158 16.13 13.29 -12.73
N PHE A 159 15.99 12.31 -11.85
CA PHE A 159 14.88 11.37 -11.90
C PHE A 159 13.67 11.94 -11.16
N GLU A 160 12.75 12.47 -11.94
CA GLU A 160 11.53 13.11 -11.46
C GLU A 160 10.58 12.11 -10.75
N PRO A 161 9.95 12.50 -9.63
CA PRO A 161 8.85 11.72 -9.07
C PRO A 161 7.64 11.71 -10.01
N ALA A 162 6.84 10.65 -9.96
CA ALA A 162 5.54 10.67 -10.64
C ALA A 162 4.60 11.70 -9.98
N ARG A 163 3.75 12.36 -10.76
CA ARG A 163 2.72 13.34 -10.30
C ARG A 163 1.90 12.85 -9.11
N SER A 164 1.52 11.57 -9.10
CA SER A 164 0.75 10.94 -8.01
C SER A 164 1.54 10.73 -6.70
N THR A 165 2.86 10.71 -6.78
CA THR A 165 3.79 10.52 -5.65
C THR A 165 4.42 11.81 -5.15
N PHE A 166 4.53 12.84 -6.00
CA PHE A 166 5.15 14.14 -5.70
C PHE A 166 4.63 14.75 -4.39
N ARG A 167 3.31 14.94 -4.28
CA ARG A 167 2.67 15.48 -3.07
C ARG A 167 3.00 14.66 -1.82
N LYS A 168 2.99 13.32 -1.94
CA LYS A 168 3.23 12.42 -0.80
C LYS A 168 4.67 12.55 -0.30
N LEU A 169 5.64 12.59 -1.21
CA LEU A 169 7.05 12.76 -0.86
C LEU A 169 7.29 14.10 -0.17
N LEU A 170 6.82 15.20 -0.76
CA LEU A 170 7.02 16.53 -0.18
C LEU A 170 6.29 16.69 1.16
N SER A 171 5.09 16.12 1.33
CA SER A 171 4.38 16.16 2.62
C SER A 171 5.13 15.42 3.73
N VAL A 172 5.86 14.35 3.39
CA VAL A 172 6.65 13.57 4.35
C VAL A 172 7.98 14.27 4.68
N HIS A 173 8.66 14.82 3.68
CA HIS A 173 10.01 15.37 3.84
C HIS A 173 10.03 16.87 4.17
N CYS A 174 8.95 17.60 3.88
CA CYS A 174 8.80 19.03 4.15
C CYS A 174 7.45 19.34 4.85
N PRO A 175 7.20 18.78 6.06
CA PRO A 175 5.89 18.91 6.73
C PRO A 175 5.52 20.35 7.13
N ASN A 176 6.52 21.22 7.27
CA ASN A 176 6.36 22.61 7.70
C ASN A 176 6.11 23.57 6.52
N ILE A 177 6.19 23.09 5.28
CA ILE A 177 5.85 23.88 4.09
C ILE A 177 4.44 23.49 3.66
N LYS A 178 3.53 24.46 3.58
CA LYS A 178 2.12 24.21 3.23
C LYS A 178 1.61 25.23 2.24
N ILE A 179 0.64 24.81 1.43
CA ILE A 179 -0.11 25.72 0.55
C ILE A 179 -1.24 26.36 1.37
N ARG A 180 -1.41 27.67 1.27
CA ARG A 180 -2.58 28.36 1.83
C ARG A 180 -3.85 27.81 1.18
N SER A 181 -4.72 27.25 2.01
CA SER A 181 -6.08 26.85 1.63
C SER A 181 -6.96 28.07 1.46
#